data_AF-A0A416SKU9-F1
#
_entry.id   AF-A0A416SKU9-F1
#
_cell.length_a   1.000
_cell.length_b   1.000
_cell.length_c   1.000
_cell.angle_alpha   90.00
_cell.angle_beta   90.00
_cell.angle_gamma   90.00
#
_symmetry.space_group_name_H-M   'P 1'
#
loop_
_entity.id
_entity.type
_entity.pdbx_description
1 polymer ?
#
loop_
_entity_poly.entity_id
_entity_poly.type
_entity_poly.pdbx_seq_one_letter_code
_entity_poly.pdbx_strand_id
1 'polypeptide(L)'
;MSKNLNLRRGLIMGLFDKFKKKETNNWENAYIGNPNFYNGKDNKPFGAFALTEDTLTSFPKNPKSLYKVNNTEVNEWKLMLVSTTNNGVLGDIDYYEAINKLMKFVIDEKDNNILIRGLSLEELNQILK
;
A
#
# COMPACT_ATOMS: atom_id res chain seq x y z
N MET A 1 -58.86 -19.55 -5.89
CA MET A 1 -57.81 -19.66 -6.93
C MET A 1 -57.63 -18.26 -7.53
N SER A 2 -56.68 -17.49 -7.00
CA SER A 2 -56.53 -16.05 -7.27
C SER A 2 -55.62 -15.82 -8.47
N LYS A 3 -56.05 -14.94 -9.40
CA LYS A 3 -55.32 -14.57 -10.62
C LYS A 3 -54.16 -13.63 -10.27
N ASN A 4 -52.93 -14.04 -10.58
CA ASN A 4 -51.74 -13.20 -10.44
C ASN A 4 -51.77 -12.01 -11.42
N LEU A 5 -51.64 -10.81 -10.89
CA LEU A 5 -51.39 -9.57 -11.64
C LEU A 5 -49.96 -9.57 -12.17
N ASN A 6 -49.81 -9.54 -13.50
CA ASN A 6 -48.56 -9.17 -14.17
C ASN A 6 -48.34 -7.66 -14.04
N LEU A 7 -47.54 -7.24 -13.06
CA LEU A 7 -47.01 -5.87 -12.99
C LEU A 7 -45.74 -5.78 -13.83
N ARG A 8 -45.87 -5.17 -15.02
CA ARG A 8 -44.74 -4.56 -15.72
C ARG A 8 -44.21 -3.41 -14.86
N ARG A 9 -43.01 -3.56 -14.33
CA ARG A 9 -42.11 -2.46 -13.92
C ARG A 9 -40.76 -2.83 -14.52
N GLY A 10 -40.36 -2.21 -15.62
CA GLY A 10 -39.91 -0.83 -15.63
C GLY A 10 -38.39 -0.90 -15.65
N LEU A 11 -37.84 -0.97 -16.86
CA LEU A 11 -36.41 -1.05 -17.17
C LEU A 11 -35.70 0.23 -16.68
N ILE A 12 -35.23 0.24 -15.44
CA ILE A 12 -34.18 1.15 -14.98
C ILE A 12 -32.83 0.44 -15.07
N MET A 13 -32.48 0.01 -16.29
CA MET A 13 -31.13 -0.44 -16.65
C MET A 13 -30.58 0.53 -17.70
N GLY A 14 -30.05 1.69 -17.30
CA GLY A 14 -29.54 2.61 -18.32
C GLY A 14 -28.83 3.90 -17.92
N LEU A 15 -28.72 4.27 -16.65
CA LEU A 15 -28.07 5.55 -16.28
C LEU A 15 -27.00 5.46 -15.18
N PHE A 16 -26.83 4.32 -14.52
CA PHE A 16 -25.79 4.13 -13.50
C PHE A 16 -24.57 3.33 -13.98
N ASP A 17 -24.61 2.70 -15.14
CA ASP A 17 -23.47 1.95 -15.69
C ASP A 17 -22.39 2.85 -16.32
N LYS A 18 -22.65 4.16 -16.46
CA LYS A 18 -21.71 5.11 -17.08
C LYS A 18 -20.64 5.67 -16.12
N PHE A 19 -20.67 5.27 -14.85
CA PHE A 19 -19.65 5.60 -13.85
C PHE A 19 -18.96 4.37 -13.23
N LYS A 20 -19.12 3.18 -13.82
CA LYS A 20 -18.10 2.14 -13.63
C LYS A 20 -16.90 2.53 -14.47
N LYS A 21 -16.07 3.41 -13.90
CA LYS A 21 -14.65 3.46 -14.24
C LYS A 21 -14.22 2.01 -14.23
N LYS A 22 -13.88 1.47 -15.40
CA LYS A 22 -13.33 0.12 -15.55
C LYS A 22 -12.33 -0.01 -14.40
N GLU A 23 -12.51 -0.96 -13.48
CA GLU A 23 -11.49 -1.27 -12.48
C GLU A 23 -10.25 -1.71 -13.26
N THR A 24 -9.46 -0.73 -13.69
CA THR A 24 -8.09 -0.93 -14.11
C THR A 24 -7.44 -1.47 -12.87
N ASN A 25 -7.12 -2.76 -12.89
CA ASN A 25 -6.53 -3.51 -11.80
C ASN A 25 -5.41 -2.67 -11.17
N ASN A 26 -5.69 -2.02 -10.02
CA ASN A 26 -4.80 -1.01 -9.45
C ASN A 26 -3.39 -1.56 -9.20
N TRP A 27 -3.29 -2.88 -9.01
CA TRP A 27 -2.07 -3.64 -8.86
C TRP A 27 -1.11 -3.57 -10.05
N GLU A 28 -1.60 -3.50 -11.29
CA GLU A 28 -0.73 -3.46 -12.49
C GLU A 28 0.07 -2.15 -12.60
N ASN A 29 -0.48 -1.07 -12.04
CA ASN A 29 0.13 0.26 -12.03
C ASN A 29 0.83 0.57 -10.70
N ALA A 30 0.76 -0.33 -9.72
CA ALA A 30 1.34 -0.12 -8.41
C ALA A 30 2.87 -0.30 -8.47
N TYR A 31 3.60 0.60 -7.84
CA TYR A 31 4.99 0.33 -7.53
C TYR A 31 5.06 -0.80 -6.50
N ILE A 32 5.77 -1.88 -6.83
CA ILE A 32 6.04 -2.96 -5.87
C ILE A 32 7.22 -2.50 -5.01
N GLY A 33 6.97 -2.28 -3.72
CA GLY A 33 8.00 -1.93 -2.76
C GLY A 33 9.09 -2.99 -2.74
N ASN A 34 10.31 -2.58 -3.06
CA ASN A 34 11.51 -3.41 -2.97
C ASN A 34 12.44 -2.85 -1.90
N PRO A 35 12.95 -3.69 -0.98
CA PRO A 35 13.84 -3.21 0.06
C PRO A 35 15.27 -3.05 -0.47
N ASN A 36 15.97 -2.05 0.06
CA ASN A 36 17.43 -1.99 0.04
C ASN A 36 17.97 -2.50 1.39
N PHE A 37 19.16 -3.10 1.39
CA PHE A 37 19.80 -3.64 2.58
C PHE A 37 21.07 -2.86 2.92
N TYR A 38 21.28 -2.64 4.21
CA TYR A 38 22.38 -1.85 4.73
C TYR A 38 23.00 -2.50 5.97
N ASN A 39 24.26 -2.18 6.26
CA ASN A 39 24.91 -2.59 7.50
C ASN A 39 24.49 -1.67 8.63
N GLY A 40 23.84 -2.22 9.65
CA GLY A 40 23.50 -1.55 10.89
C GLY A 40 24.61 -1.67 11.94
N LYS A 41 24.24 -1.43 13.20
CA LYS A 41 25.14 -1.60 14.35
C LYS A 41 25.68 -3.04 14.40
N ASP A 42 26.94 -3.18 14.81
CA ASP A 42 27.63 -4.47 14.92
C ASP A 42 27.64 -5.29 13.61
N ASN A 43 27.60 -4.63 12.45
CA ASN A 43 27.48 -5.25 11.13
C ASN A 43 26.23 -6.15 10.95
N LYS A 44 25.19 -5.97 11.76
CA LYS A 44 23.91 -6.65 11.56
C LYS A 44 23.14 -5.95 10.44
N PRO A 45 22.66 -6.68 9.42
CA PRO A 45 21.94 -6.05 8.32
C PRO A 45 20.55 -5.58 8.76
N PHE A 46 20.12 -4.45 8.20
CA PHE A 46 18.71 -4.01 8.23
C PHE A 46 18.20 -3.77 6.82
N GLY A 47 16.90 -3.95 6.62
CA GLY A 47 16.21 -3.69 5.36
C GLY A 47 15.42 -2.39 5.44
N ALA A 48 15.40 -1.60 4.36
CA ALA A 48 14.59 -0.40 4.28
C ALA A 48 13.82 -0.33 2.97
N PHE A 49 12.52 -0.11 3.07
CA PHE A 49 11.65 0.24 1.96
C PHE A 49 11.53 1.75 1.83
N ALA A 50 11.18 2.25 0.64
CA ALA A 50 10.84 3.65 0.43
C ALA A 50 9.34 3.78 0.11
N LEU A 51 8.69 4.75 0.74
CA LEU A 51 7.37 5.23 0.36
C LEU A 51 7.50 6.67 -0.11
N THR A 52 7.20 6.88 -1.39
CA THR A 52 7.29 8.18 -2.06
C THR A 52 5.92 8.83 -2.14
N GLU A 53 5.86 10.13 -1.91
CA GLU A 53 4.68 10.98 -2.09
C GLU A 53 3.95 10.68 -3.42
N ASP A 54 2.61 10.69 -3.36
CA ASP A 54 1.69 10.46 -4.48
C ASP A 54 1.90 9.15 -5.28
N THR A 55 2.66 8.20 -4.75
CA THR A 55 2.94 6.93 -5.43
C THR A 55 2.04 5.81 -4.93
N LEU A 56 1.22 5.25 -5.83
CA LEU A 56 0.49 4.02 -5.59
C LEU A 56 1.49 2.87 -5.33
N THR A 57 1.51 2.32 -4.13
CA THR A 57 2.58 1.43 -3.69
C THR A 57 2.05 0.18 -3.01
N SER A 58 2.66 -0.97 -3.30
CA SER A 58 2.41 -2.22 -2.60
C SER A 58 3.55 -2.55 -1.64
N PHE A 59 3.20 -3.02 -0.44
CA PHE A 59 4.16 -3.41 0.59
C PHE A 59 3.81 -4.78 1.19
N PRO A 60 4.81 -5.64 1.48
CA PRO A 60 4.58 -6.87 2.21
C PRO A 60 4.24 -6.59 3.67
N LYS A 61 3.22 -7.23 4.23
CA LYS A 61 2.90 -7.10 5.66
C LYS A 61 3.99 -7.65 6.57
N ASN A 62 4.76 -8.64 6.09
CA ASN A 62 5.85 -9.23 6.84
C ASN A 62 7.10 -9.47 5.96
N PRO A 63 8.02 -8.49 5.86
CA PRO A 63 9.22 -8.64 5.04
C PRO A 63 10.21 -9.67 5.61
N LYS A 64 10.22 -9.88 6.93
CA LYS A 64 11.08 -10.87 7.59
C LYS A 64 10.91 -12.31 7.06
N SER A 65 9.70 -12.70 6.64
CA SER A 65 9.46 -14.03 6.04
C SER A 65 9.89 -14.13 4.58
N LEU A 66 10.16 -13.01 3.91
CA LEU A 66 10.39 -12.95 2.47
C LEU A 66 11.86 -12.77 2.09
N TYR A 67 12.63 -12.09 2.94
CA TYR A 67 13.98 -11.65 2.60
C TYR A 67 15.04 -12.16 3.58
N LYS A 68 16.22 -12.46 3.03
CA LYS A 68 17.43 -12.84 3.77
C LYS A 68 18.64 -12.21 3.09
N VAL A 69 19.69 -11.91 3.87
CA VAL A 69 20.98 -11.44 3.36
C VAL A 69 22.03 -12.50 3.68
N ASN A 70 22.68 -13.09 2.67
CA ASN A 70 23.67 -14.16 2.86
C ASN A 70 23.14 -15.31 3.77
N ASN A 71 21.92 -15.78 3.50
CA ASN A 71 21.18 -16.76 4.32
C ASN A 71 20.90 -16.34 5.78
N THR A 72 21.26 -15.11 6.16
CA THR A 72 21.00 -14.54 7.48
C THR A 72 19.65 -13.82 7.48
N GLU A 73 18.89 -14.03 8.55
CA GLU A 73 17.62 -13.35 8.76
C GLU A 73 17.85 -11.86 9.06
N VAL A 74 17.05 -11.01 8.42
CA VAL A 74 17.05 -9.55 8.66
C VAL A 74 16.00 -9.27 9.72
N ASN A 75 16.44 -8.78 10.88
CA ASN A 75 15.57 -8.55 12.04
C ASN A 75 15.08 -7.11 12.16
N GLU A 76 15.82 -6.16 11.60
CA GLU A 76 15.48 -4.74 11.64
C GLU A 76 14.96 -4.30 10.27
N TRP A 77 13.80 -3.65 10.28
CA TRP A 77 13.10 -3.23 9.07
C TRP A 77 12.62 -1.79 9.23
N LYS A 78 12.83 -0.98 8.20
CA LYS A 78 12.48 0.44 8.20
C LYS A 78 11.63 0.80 6.99
N LEU A 79 10.79 1.82 7.16
CA LEU A 79 10.16 2.53 6.05
C LEU A 79 10.71 3.95 5.99
N MET A 80 11.37 4.30 4.88
CA MET A 80 11.83 5.64 4.56
C MET A 80 10.70 6.41 3.88
N LEU A 81 10.35 7.59 4.37
CA LEU A 81 9.37 8.46 3.71
C LEU A 81 10.08 9.51 2.86
N VAL A 82 9.72 9.58 1.58
CA VAL A 82 10.37 10.45 0.59
C VAL A 82 9.35 11.42 0.04
N SER A 83 9.67 12.72 0.10
CA SER A 83 8.84 13.77 -0.49
C SER A 83 9.43 14.24 -1.80
N THR A 84 8.60 14.20 -2.84
CA THR A 84 8.89 14.85 -4.12
C THR A 84 8.68 16.35 -4.03
N THR A 85 7.74 16.81 -3.20
CA THR A 85 7.48 18.23 -2.95
C THR A 85 8.68 18.93 -2.30
N ASN A 86 9.29 18.30 -1.29
CA ASN A 86 10.48 18.83 -0.61
C ASN A 86 11.80 18.36 -1.24
N ASN A 87 11.74 17.54 -2.29
CA ASN A 87 12.88 16.94 -2.99
C ASN A 87 13.88 16.25 -2.03
N GLY A 88 13.38 15.39 -1.14
CA GLY A 88 14.23 14.75 -0.14
C GLY A 88 13.53 13.73 0.78
N VAL A 89 14.32 13.13 1.66
CA VAL A 89 13.84 12.21 2.70
C VAL A 89 13.27 13.01 3.87
N LEU A 90 12.05 12.67 4.29
CA LEU A 90 11.39 13.26 5.46
C LEU A 90 11.86 12.63 6.77
N GLY A 91 12.11 11.31 6.75
CA GLY A 91 12.54 10.53 7.90
C GLY A 91 12.32 9.04 7.71
N ASP A 92 12.64 8.27 8.73
CA ASP A 92 12.39 6.83 8.80
C ASP A 92 11.61 6.45 10.05
N ILE A 93 10.92 5.31 9.98
CA ILE A 93 10.12 4.71 11.04
C ILE A 93 10.31 3.19 11.01
N ASP A 94 10.13 2.52 12.15
CA ASP A 94 10.04 1.07 12.18
C ASP A 94 8.96 0.58 11.20
N TYR A 95 9.29 -0.44 10.41
CA TYR A 95 8.43 -0.89 9.34
C TYR A 95 7.09 -1.41 9.85
N TYR A 96 7.07 -2.15 10.96
CA TYR A 96 5.84 -2.74 11.49
C TYR A 96 4.95 -1.68 12.13
N GLU A 97 5.55 -0.69 12.80
CA GLU A 97 4.84 0.52 13.23
C GLU A 97 4.23 1.25 12.02
N ALA A 98 4.99 1.42 10.94
CA ALA A 98 4.53 2.07 9.73
C ALA A 98 3.34 1.34 9.09
N ILE A 99 3.41 0.01 8.96
CA ILE A 99 2.30 -0.80 8.42
C ILE A 99 1.01 -0.56 9.22
N ASN A 100 1.08 -0.54 10.55
CA ASN A 100 -0.08 -0.26 11.40
C ASN A 100 -0.68 1.13 11.11
N LYS A 101 0.16 2.16 10.97
CA LYS A 101 -0.30 3.52 10.63
C LYS A 101 -0.85 3.62 9.20
N LEU A 102 -0.31 2.84 8.27
CA LEU A 102 -0.70 2.81 6.86
C LEU A 102 -2.03 2.09 6.60
N MET A 103 -2.49 1.24 7.52
CA MET A 103 -3.75 0.48 7.35
C MET A 103 -4.96 1.37 7.01
N LYS A 104 -5.01 2.61 7.51
CA LYS A 104 -6.10 3.57 7.19
C LYS A 104 -6.09 4.08 5.74
N PHE A 105 -5.01 3.83 5.00
CA PHE A 105 -4.82 4.25 3.60
C PHE A 105 -4.80 3.08 2.62
N VAL A 106 -4.98 1.85 3.12
CA VAL A 106 -5.04 0.65 2.29
C VAL A 106 -6.30 0.68 1.44
N ILE A 107 -6.14 0.42 0.15
CA ILE A 107 -7.24 0.37 -0.82
C ILE A 107 -7.53 -1.07 -1.27
N ASP A 108 -6.58 -2.00 -1.10
CA ASP A 108 -6.76 -3.42 -1.37
C ASP A 108 -5.67 -4.27 -0.68
N GLU A 109 -5.88 -5.59 -0.61
CA GLU A 109 -4.91 -6.54 -0.09
C GLU A 109 -4.83 -7.81 -0.96
N LYS A 110 -3.61 -8.31 -1.19
CA LYS A 110 -3.40 -9.52 -1.97
C LYS A 110 -2.09 -10.21 -1.57
N ASP A 111 -2.12 -11.54 -1.42
CA ASP A 111 -0.93 -12.37 -1.20
C ASP A 111 -0.02 -11.85 -0.07
N ASN A 112 -0.59 -11.47 1.07
CA ASN A 112 0.10 -10.87 2.23
C ASN A 112 0.77 -9.51 1.96
N ASN A 113 0.39 -8.84 0.87
CA ASN A 113 0.74 -7.46 0.60
C ASN A 113 -0.46 -6.54 0.81
N ILE A 114 -0.18 -5.33 1.26
CA ILE A 114 -1.12 -4.21 1.21
C ILE A 114 -0.88 -3.41 -0.06
N LEU A 115 -1.94 -2.82 -0.61
CA LEU A 115 -1.87 -1.78 -1.62
C LEU A 115 -2.34 -0.48 -0.97
N ILE A 116 -1.47 0.51 -0.92
CA ILE A 116 -1.80 1.85 -0.42
C ILE A 116 -1.89 2.81 -1.60
N ARG A 117 -2.90 3.69 -1.57
CA ARG A 117 -2.95 4.81 -2.53
C ARG A 117 -1.74 5.74 -2.35
N GLY A 118 -1.52 6.60 -3.33
CA GLY A 118 -0.61 7.74 -3.16
C GLY A 118 -1.00 8.58 -1.94
N LEU A 119 0.00 8.93 -1.13
CA LEU A 119 -0.15 9.76 0.06
C LEU A 119 0.42 11.14 -0.19
N SER A 120 -0.25 12.17 0.33
CA SER A 120 0.24 13.55 0.27
C SER A 120 1.41 13.77 1.24
N LEU A 121 2.15 14.87 1.06
CA LEU A 121 3.19 15.31 2.01
C LEU A 121 2.67 15.39 3.46
N GLU A 122 1.45 15.91 3.67
CA GLU A 122 0.88 16.01 5.02
C GLU A 122 0.64 14.62 5.63
N GLU A 123 0.11 13.69 4.84
CA GLU A 123 -0.15 12.33 5.28
C GLU A 123 1.14 11.58 5.58
N LEU A 124 2.19 11.75 4.77
CA LEU A 124 3.52 11.21 5.07
C LEU A 124 4.06 11.76 6.39
N ASN A 125 3.94 13.07 6.64
CA ASN A 125 4.35 13.65 7.92
C ASN A 125 3.53 13.12 9.10
N GLN A 126 2.25 12.75 8.91
CA GLN A 126 1.45 12.11 9.96
C GLN A 126 1.94 10.70 10.29
N ILE A 127 2.54 9.97 9.35
CA ILE A 127 3.11 8.65 9.63
C ILE A 127 4.31 8.75 10.57
N LEU A 128 5.11 9.82 10.48
CA LEU A 128 6.30 10.04 11.32
C LEU A 128 5.99 10.53 12.74
N LYS A 129 4.74 10.88 13.05
CA LYS A 129 4.31 11.34 14.39
C LYS A 129 3.81 10.18 15.22
#